data_AF-A0A0C2WWG6-F1
#
_entry.id   AF-A0A0C2WWG6-F1
#
_cell.length_a   1.000
_cell.length_b   1.000
_cell.length_c   1.000
_cell.angle_alpha   90.00
_cell.angle_beta   90.00
_cell.angle_gamma   90.00
#
_symmetry.space_group_name_H-M   'P 1'
#
loop_
_entity.id
_entity.type
_entity.pdbx_description
1 polymer ?
#
loop_
_entity_poly.entity_id
_entity_poly.type
_entity_poly.pdbx_seq_one_letter_code
_entity_poly.pdbx_strand_id
1 'polypeptide(L)'
;MPPKGWRKGQPEADSGVTLPEQLSFMHIPKPFKNPAYTKNATRRTQTLKTLLSREKERDKAARAERSKLKGGVDAGDVKMEIENVADNTMDAEDRMDVDAAGEKRPVVLLQLDEDELAEGLDPDDVPSYFSIEAPPSFLPPKRYCDITGLEGPYRDPKTGLRYHDLGVYNYIQNLNPATIQAHLSTRSSGAVVIK
;
A
#
# COMPACT_ATOMS: atom_id res chain seq x y z
N MET A 1 54.53 11.27 -30.85
CA MET A 1 54.58 12.53 -30.05
C MET A 1 53.18 13.12 -30.02
N PRO A 2 52.51 13.23 -28.86
CA PRO A 2 51.21 13.88 -28.79
C PRO A 2 51.36 15.41 -28.94
N PRO A 3 50.48 16.08 -29.71
CA PRO A 3 50.61 17.50 -29.95
C PRO A 3 50.23 18.34 -28.72
N LYS A 4 50.99 19.42 -28.51
CA LYS A 4 50.74 20.47 -27.51
C LYS A 4 49.47 21.25 -27.88
N GLY A 5 48.43 21.17 -27.04
CA GLY A 5 47.25 22.02 -27.23
C GLY A 5 46.00 21.64 -26.43
N TRP A 6 46.11 21.25 -25.16
CA TRP A 6 44.92 21.18 -24.31
C TRP A 6 44.53 22.59 -23.88
N ARG A 7 43.69 23.27 -24.65
CA ARG A 7 43.03 24.49 -24.20
C ARG A 7 41.93 24.08 -23.22
N LYS A 8 42.12 24.35 -21.93
CA LYS A 8 41.01 24.45 -20.98
C LYS A 8 40.10 25.56 -21.51
N GLY A 9 38.90 25.19 -21.96
CA GLY A 9 37.86 26.15 -22.28
C GLY A 9 37.63 27.05 -21.07
N GLN A 10 37.73 28.36 -21.27
CA GLN A 10 37.28 29.35 -20.31
C GLN A 10 35.77 29.13 -20.09
N PRO A 11 35.25 29.26 -18.86
CA PRO A 11 33.80 29.31 -18.67
C PRO A 11 33.33 30.65 -19.25
N GLU A 12 32.79 30.63 -20.46
CA GLU A 12 32.03 31.73 -21.04
C GLU A 12 30.89 32.04 -20.05
N ALA A 13 30.96 33.20 -19.40
CA ALA A 13 29.96 33.65 -18.46
C ALA A 13 28.76 34.20 -19.26
N ASP A 14 27.95 33.29 -19.80
CA ASP A 14 26.65 33.63 -20.37
C ASP A 14 25.78 34.21 -19.26
N SER A 15 25.46 35.50 -19.37
CA SER A 15 24.65 36.28 -18.43
C SER A 15 23.15 35.91 -18.45
N GLY A 16 22.83 34.66 -18.77
CA GLY A 16 21.49 34.10 -18.76
C GLY A 16 21.31 33.21 -17.54
N VAL A 17 20.20 33.40 -16.82
CA VAL A 17 19.77 32.52 -15.72
C VAL A 17 19.90 31.07 -16.18
N THR A 18 20.69 30.27 -15.46
CA THR A 18 20.97 28.89 -15.88
C THR A 18 19.68 28.07 -15.92
N LEU A 19 19.55 27.08 -16.81
CA LEU A 19 18.34 26.24 -16.88
C LEU A 19 17.91 25.64 -15.52
N PRO A 20 18.85 25.16 -14.67
CA PRO A 20 18.50 24.72 -13.32
C PRO A 20 17.93 25.84 -12.44
N GLU A 21 18.43 27.07 -12.59
CA GLU A 21 18.01 28.24 -11.81
C GLU A 21 16.63 28.74 -12.25
N GLN A 22 16.32 28.72 -13.56
CA GLN A 22 14.98 29.02 -14.09
C GLN A 22 13.93 28.00 -13.64
N LEU A 23 14.31 26.72 -13.52
CA LEU A 23 13.43 25.65 -13.05
C LEU A 23 13.43 25.53 -11.51
N SER A 24 14.23 26.34 -10.80
CA SER A 24 14.29 26.33 -9.34
C SER A 24 13.22 27.23 -8.74
N PHE A 25 12.39 26.64 -7.86
CA PHE A 25 11.40 27.39 -7.08
C PHE A 25 11.94 27.78 -5.69
N MET A 26 13.27 27.83 -5.51
CA MET A 26 13.90 28.13 -4.22
C MET A 26 13.99 29.63 -3.95
N HIS A 27 14.24 30.42 -4.99
CA HIS A 27 14.40 31.88 -4.90
C HIS A 27 13.07 32.63 -4.75
N ILE A 28 11.93 31.96 -4.95
CA ILE A 28 10.60 32.54 -4.85
C ILE A 28 10.13 32.48 -3.38
N PRO A 29 9.76 33.61 -2.75
CA PRO A 29 9.26 33.63 -1.38
C PRO A 29 7.92 32.88 -1.29
N LYS A 30 7.71 32.14 -0.19
CA LYS A 30 6.54 31.27 0.01
C LYS A 30 5.71 31.75 1.21
N PRO A 31 5.07 32.92 1.11
CA PRO A 31 4.37 33.56 2.25
C PRO A 31 3.14 32.77 2.73
N PHE A 32 2.66 31.81 1.93
CA PHE A 32 1.54 30.92 2.26
C PHE A 32 1.96 29.63 2.99
N LYS A 33 3.25 29.38 3.20
CA LYS A 33 3.72 28.19 3.92
C LYS A 33 3.90 28.53 5.40
N ASN A 34 3.23 27.78 6.26
CA ASN A 34 3.40 27.90 7.71
C ASN A 34 4.85 27.57 8.12
N PRO A 35 5.62 28.51 8.70
CA PRO A 35 7.01 28.27 9.11
C PRO A 35 7.12 27.29 10.29
N ALA A 36 6.09 27.16 11.12
CA ALA A 36 6.06 26.23 12.25
C ALA A 36 5.77 24.78 11.84
N TYR A 37 5.35 24.55 10.60
CA TYR A 37 5.01 23.22 10.12
C TYR A 37 6.25 22.41 9.77
N THR A 38 6.58 21.44 10.61
CA THR A 38 7.61 20.44 10.32
C THR A 38 6.96 19.22 9.66
N LYS A 39 7.52 18.77 8.54
CA LYS A 39 7.02 17.57 7.86
C LYS A 39 7.54 16.33 8.59
N ASN A 40 6.64 15.50 9.09
CA ASN A 40 6.95 14.15 9.57
C ASN A 40 7.22 13.19 8.39
N ALA A 41 8.38 13.33 7.73
CA ALA A 41 8.75 12.52 6.56
C ALA A 41 8.59 11.01 6.81
N THR A 42 8.98 10.55 8.01
CA THR A 42 8.88 9.15 8.46
C THR A 42 7.45 8.59 8.49
N ARG A 43 6.42 9.44 8.66
CA ARG A 43 5.01 9.01 8.60
C ARG A 43 4.43 9.04 7.19
N ARG A 44 5.08 9.70 6.23
CA ARG A 44 4.54 9.92 4.88
C ARG A 44 5.13 8.99 3.82
N THR A 45 6.41 8.67 3.91
CA THR A 45 7.08 7.83 2.91
C THR A 45 6.95 6.33 3.22
N GLN A 46 5.80 5.91 3.70
CA GLN A 46 5.54 4.52 4.04
C GLN A 46 5.15 3.70 2.81
N THR A 47 5.54 2.44 2.78
CA THR A 47 5.10 1.51 1.74
C THR A 47 3.63 1.14 1.93
N LEU A 48 2.94 0.78 0.85
CA LEU A 48 1.55 0.32 0.95
C LEU A 48 1.41 -0.86 1.91
N LYS A 49 2.37 -1.80 1.89
CA LYS A 49 2.41 -2.93 2.82
C LYS A 49 2.42 -2.49 4.28
N THR A 50 3.25 -1.50 4.62
CA THR A 50 3.34 -0.97 5.99
C THR A 50 2.08 -0.20 6.43
N LEU A 51 1.40 0.46 5.49
CA LEU A 51 0.12 1.14 5.77
C LEU A 51 -1.00 0.12 5.99
N LEU A 52 -1.10 -0.88 5.10
CA LEU A 52 -2.09 -1.95 5.22
C LEU A 52 -1.89 -2.78 6.48
N SER A 53 -0.64 -3.08 6.87
CA SER A 53 -0.38 -3.79 8.13
C SER A 53 -0.80 -2.96 9.34
N ARG A 54 -0.56 -1.65 9.32
CA ARG A 54 -0.93 -0.75 10.41
C ARG A 54 -2.45 -0.58 10.54
N GLU A 55 -3.17 -0.48 9.42
CA GLU A 55 -4.64 -0.45 9.44
C GLU A 55 -5.23 -1.76 9.96
N LYS A 56 -4.71 -2.91 9.50
CA LYS A 56 -5.14 -4.23 10.01
C LYS A 56 -4.92 -4.37 11.53
N GLU A 57 -3.77 -3.90 12.04
CA GLU A 57 -3.48 -3.94 13.48
C GLU A 57 -4.37 -2.98 14.28
N ARG A 58 -4.67 -1.80 13.73
CA ARG A 58 -5.59 -0.83 14.34
C ARG A 58 -7.03 -1.37 14.43
N ASP A 59 -7.51 -1.99 13.36
CA ASP A 59 -8.83 -2.63 13.33
C ASP A 59 -8.89 -3.80 14.33
N LYS A 60 -7.83 -4.60 14.42
CA LYS A 60 -7.71 -5.69 15.41
C LYS A 60 -7.71 -5.15 16.85
N ALA A 61 -6.97 -4.07 17.11
CA ALA A 61 -6.93 -3.44 18.42
C ALA A 61 -8.29 -2.84 18.82
N ALA A 62 -8.96 -2.11 17.92
CA ALA A 62 -10.29 -1.55 18.19
C ALA A 62 -11.34 -2.62 18.51
N ARG A 63 -11.25 -3.78 17.85
CA ARG A 63 -12.13 -4.94 18.13
C ARG A 63 -11.79 -5.63 19.44
N ALA A 64 -10.49 -5.75 19.78
CA ALA A 64 -10.06 -6.28 21.07
C ALA A 64 -10.51 -5.37 22.24
N GLU A 65 -10.50 -4.05 22.04
CA GLU A 65 -11.06 -3.12 23.02
C GLU A 65 -12.58 -3.25 23.12
N ARG A 66 -13.30 -3.42 21.99
CA ARG A 66 -14.75 -3.67 22.00
C ARG A 66 -15.12 -4.99 22.68
N SER A 67 -14.33 -6.06 22.51
CA SER A 67 -14.57 -7.34 23.17
C SER A 67 -14.29 -7.29 24.68
N LYS A 68 -13.27 -6.54 25.11
CA LYS A 68 -13.02 -6.26 26.54
C LYS A 68 -14.17 -5.49 27.19
N LEU A 69 -14.74 -4.49 26.49
CA LEU A 69 -15.89 -3.73 26.97
C LEU A 69 -17.17 -4.58 27.08
N LYS A 70 -17.41 -5.49 26.11
CA LYS A 70 -18.58 -6.39 26.13
C LYS A 70 -18.41 -7.55 27.13
N GLY A 71 -17.19 -8.04 27.34
CA GLY A 71 -16.86 -9.08 28.34
C GLY A 71 -16.92 -8.62 29.80
N GLY A 72 -17.20 -7.34 30.07
CA GLY A 72 -17.44 -6.80 31.41
C GLY A 72 -18.90 -6.77 31.85
N VAL A 73 -19.85 -7.23 31.01
CA VAL A 73 -21.30 -7.14 31.29
C VAL A 73 -21.88 -8.40 31.96
N ASP A 74 -21.12 -9.50 32.04
CA ASP A 74 -21.59 -10.79 32.60
C ASP A 74 -20.91 -11.21 33.92
N ALA A 75 -20.66 -10.27 34.83
CA ALA A 75 -20.34 -10.60 36.22
C ALA A 75 -20.83 -9.56 37.22
N GLY A 76 -22.03 -9.79 37.78
CA GLY A 76 -22.35 -9.42 39.16
C GLY A 76 -23.28 -8.22 39.37
N ASP A 77 -24.49 -8.55 39.82
CA ASP A 77 -25.29 -7.87 40.85
C ASP A 77 -25.64 -6.37 40.71
N VAL A 78 -26.93 -6.14 40.46
CA VAL A 78 -27.60 -4.85 40.66
C VAL A 78 -27.61 -4.48 42.15
N LYS A 79 -26.80 -3.51 42.55
CA LYS A 79 -27.04 -2.71 43.76
C LYS A 79 -26.93 -1.22 43.41
N MET A 80 -28.07 -0.55 43.28
CA MET A 80 -28.14 0.90 43.28
C MET A 80 -27.77 1.42 44.67
N GLU A 81 -26.65 2.13 44.78
CA GLU A 81 -26.45 3.12 45.85
C GLU A 81 -26.07 4.45 45.20
N ILE A 82 -26.91 5.44 45.48
CA ILE A 82 -26.71 6.83 45.10
C ILE A 82 -25.82 7.45 46.17
N GLU A 83 -24.57 7.72 45.86
CA GLU A 83 -23.74 8.64 46.65
C GLU A 83 -23.05 9.67 45.75
N ASN A 84 -23.03 10.90 46.28
CA ASN A 84 -22.66 12.12 45.60
C ASN A 84 -21.14 12.28 45.46
N VAL A 85 -20.75 12.74 44.27
CA VAL A 85 -19.70 13.72 43.94
C VAL A 85 -18.61 13.95 45.00
N ALA A 86 -17.40 13.49 44.69
CA ALA A 86 -16.17 14.19 45.02
C ALA A 86 -15.11 13.94 43.93
N ASP A 87 -14.59 15.07 43.47
CA ASP A 87 -13.51 15.30 42.50
C ASP A 87 -12.39 14.25 42.46
N ASN A 88 -11.95 13.91 41.24
CA ASN A 88 -10.54 13.71 40.96
C ASN A 88 -10.24 14.07 39.50
N THR A 89 -9.48 15.16 39.38
CA THR A 89 -8.80 15.63 38.17
C THR A 89 -7.83 14.56 37.67
N MET A 90 -8.04 14.05 36.46
CA MET A 90 -6.97 13.41 35.68
C MET A 90 -6.99 13.94 34.24
N ASP A 91 -5.98 14.78 34.00
CA ASP A 91 -5.19 14.99 32.78
C ASP A 91 -5.94 15.21 31.45
N ALA A 92 -5.98 16.49 31.11
CA ALA A 92 -6.65 17.08 29.97
C ALA A 92 -5.78 17.11 28.70
N GLU A 93 -5.31 15.96 28.19
CA GLU A 93 -4.54 15.93 26.92
C GLU A 93 -4.97 14.88 25.89
N ASP A 94 -6.18 14.32 25.99
CA ASP A 94 -6.74 13.45 24.92
C ASP A 94 -8.23 13.73 24.64
N ARG A 95 -8.60 15.02 24.57
CA ARG A 95 -9.90 15.45 24.03
C ARG A 95 -9.69 15.98 22.61
N MET A 96 -10.01 15.16 21.61
CA MET A 96 -10.21 15.67 20.25
C MET A 96 -11.54 16.42 20.23
N ASP A 97 -11.47 17.76 20.19
CA ASP A 97 -12.62 18.65 19.99
C ASP A 97 -13.30 18.32 18.65
N VAL A 98 -14.49 17.73 18.71
CA VAL A 98 -15.40 17.61 17.56
C VAL A 98 -16.46 18.69 17.74
N ASP A 99 -16.44 19.66 16.83
CA ASP A 99 -17.32 20.83 16.80
C ASP A 99 -18.80 20.46 17.09
N ALA A 100 -19.29 20.98 18.21
CA ALA A 100 -20.68 20.93 18.64
C ALA A 100 -21.53 21.91 17.82
N ALA A 101 -21.86 21.57 16.57
CA ALA A 101 -22.92 22.25 15.81
C ALA A 101 -23.37 21.39 14.61
N GLY A 102 -24.11 20.31 14.89
CA GLY A 102 -24.74 19.49 13.86
C GLY A 102 -25.97 18.81 14.43
N GLU A 103 -27.14 19.32 14.06
CA GLU A 103 -28.46 18.81 14.43
C GLU A 103 -28.55 17.29 14.25
N LYS A 104 -29.01 16.60 15.31
CA LYS A 104 -29.27 15.17 15.33
C LYS A 104 -30.35 14.83 14.31
N ARG A 105 -29.95 14.43 13.10
CA ARG A 105 -30.84 13.71 12.18
C ARG A 105 -30.85 12.24 12.61
N PRO A 106 -32.01 11.61 12.83
CA PRO A 106 -32.05 10.20 13.14
C PRO A 106 -31.78 9.46 11.83
N VAL A 107 -30.52 9.09 11.60
CA VAL A 107 -30.22 8.03 10.64
C VAL A 107 -30.75 6.78 11.31
N VAL A 108 -31.87 6.27 10.83
CA VAL A 108 -32.36 4.93 11.20
C VAL A 108 -31.33 3.96 10.63
N LEU A 109 -30.28 3.73 11.41
CA LEU A 109 -29.39 2.60 11.22
C LEU A 109 -30.29 1.39 11.47
N LEU A 110 -30.57 0.63 10.42
CA LEU A 110 -31.13 -0.70 10.57
C LEU A 110 -30.16 -1.44 11.51
N GLN A 111 -30.57 -1.58 12.76
CA GLN A 111 -29.96 -2.49 13.73
C GLN A 111 -30.24 -3.88 13.17
N LEU A 112 -29.37 -4.31 12.25
CA LEU A 112 -29.21 -5.71 11.96
C LEU A 112 -28.47 -6.24 13.18
N ASP A 113 -29.14 -7.08 13.95
CA ASP A 113 -28.56 -7.77 15.09
C ASP A 113 -27.45 -8.69 14.54
N GLU A 114 -26.22 -8.17 14.50
CA GLU A 114 -25.00 -8.88 14.06
C GLU A 114 -24.60 -10.00 15.03
N ASP A 115 -25.34 -10.17 16.13
CA ASP A 115 -25.04 -11.11 17.20
C ASP A 115 -25.30 -12.58 16.82
N GLU A 116 -26.16 -12.87 15.85
CA GLU A 116 -26.48 -14.25 15.43
C GLU A 116 -25.47 -14.85 14.42
N LEU A 117 -24.58 -14.05 13.82
CA LEU A 117 -23.51 -14.54 12.92
C LEU A 117 -22.15 -14.71 13.61
N ALA A 118 -22.04 -14.37 14.90
CA ALA A 118 -20.77 -14.34 15.63
C ALA A 118 -20.44 -15.65 16.37
N GLU A 119 -21.36 -16.61 16.42
CA GLU A 119 -21.12 -17.92 17.06
C GLU A 119 -20.38 -18.86 16.10
N GLY A 120 -19.06 -18.68 16.00
CA GLY A 120 -18.15 -19.64 15.36
C GLY A 120 -17.19 -19.08 14.31
N LEU A 121 -17.22 -17.78 14.02
CA LEU A 121 -16.25 -17.12 13.14
C LEU A 121 -15.18 -16.41 13.99
N ASP A 122 -13.90 -16.68 13.72
CA ASP A 122 -12.80 -15.98 14.36
C ASP A 122 -12.95 -14.46 14.15
N PRO A 123 -12.63 -13.60 15.14
CA PRO A 123 -12.79 -12.14 15.02
C PRO A 123 -11.93 -11.50 13.92
N ASP A 124 -11.00 -12.27 13.36
CA ASP A 124 -10.18 -11.93 12.19
C ASP A 124 -10.92 -12.15 10.84
N ASP A 125 -12.03 -12.92 10.82
CA ASP A 125 -12.78 -13.31 9.62
C ASP A 125 -14.05 -12.50 9.36
N VAL A 126 -14.38 -11.51 10.20
CA VAL A 126 -15.50 -10.59 9.94
C VAL A 126 -15.17 -9.75 8.71
N PRO A 127 -15.89 -9.91 7.58
CA PRO A 127 -15.54 -9.25 6.32
C PRO A 127 -15.66 -7.74 6.45
N SER A 128 -14.53 -7.04 6.43
CA SER A 128 -14.45 -5.59 6.30
C SER A 128 -14.37 -5.21 4.82
N TYR A 129 -14.78 -4.00 4.44
CA TYR A 129 -14.68 -3.51 3.06
C TYR A 129 -13.24 -3.61 2.50
N PHE A 130 -12.22 -3.52 3.36
CA PHE A 130 -10.81 -3.68 3.00
C PHE A 130 -10.32 -5.14 2.90
N SER A 131 -11.11 -6.12 3.36
CA SER A 131 -10.75 -7.54 3.35
C SER A 131 -11.37 -8.33 2.21
N ILE A 132 -12.23 -7.71 1.38
CA ILE A 132 -12.85 -8.37 0.23
C ILE A 132 -11.85 -8.38 -0.93
N GLU A 133 -11.06 -9.45 -1.01
CA GLU A 133 -10.19 -9.72 -2.14
C GLU A 133 -10.99 -10.35 -3.29
N ALA A 134 -10.68 -9.99 -4.54
CA ALA A 134 -11.33 -10.58 -5.70
C ALA A 134 -11.00 -12.08 -5.76
N PRO A 135 -11.99 -12.96 -5.98
CA PRO A 135 -11.73 -14.39 -6.08
C PRO A 135 -10.83 -14.68 -7.30
N PRO A 136 -10.00 -15.73 -7.24
CA PRO A 136 -9.16 -16.10 -8.37
C PRO A 136 -10.02 -16.51 -9.57
N SER A 137 -9.48 -16.36 -10.78
CA SER A 137 -10.18 -16.71 -12.01
C SER A 137 -10.40 -18.22 -12.13
N PHE A 138 -11.63 -18.66 -12.36
CA PHE A 138 -11.97 -20.07 -12.62
C PHE A 138 -11.72 -20.54 -14.06
N LEU A 139 -11.63 -19.60 -15.02
CA LEU A 139 -11.44 -19.96 -16.43
C LEU A 139 -9.97 -20.19 -16.76
N PRO A 140 -9.62 -21.26 -17.50
CA PRO A 140 -8.25 -21.51 -17.91
C PRO A 140 -7.79 -20.40 -18.89
N PRO A 141 -6.67 -19.71 -18.60
CA PRO A 141 -6.17 -18.67 -19.50
C PRO A 141 -5.63 -19.29 -20.78
N LYS A 142 -5.90 -18.64 -21.92
CA LYS A 142 -5.26 -18.97 -23.20
C LYS A 142 -3.75 -18.76 -23.10
N ARG A 143 -2.99 -19.65 -23.73
CA ARG A 143 -1.52 -19.63 -23.70
C ARG A 143 -1.01 -19.04 -24.99
N TYR A 144 -0.17 -18.03 -24.86
CA TYR A 144 0.50 -17.37 -25.98
C TYR A 144 2.01 -17.62 -25.92
N CYS A 145 2.65 -17.59 -27.08
CA CYS A 145 4.09 -17.63 -27.22
C CYS A 145 4.72 -16.35 -26.67
N ASP A 146 5.80 -16.48 -25.90
CA ASP A 146 6.44 -15.34 -25.21
C ASP A 146 7.27 -14.44 -26.14
N ILE A 147 7.53 -14.90 -27.37
CA ILE A 147 8.33 -14.19 -28.37
C ILE A 147 7.45 -13.56 -29.43
N THR A 148 6.53 -14.34 -30.02
CA THR A 148 5.72 -13.91 -31.17
C THR A 148 4.32 -13.43 -30.79
N GLY A 149 3.80 -13.79 -29.61
CA GLY A 149 2.43 -13.47 -29.19
C GLY A 149 1.33 -14.29 -29.86
N LEU A 150 1.66 -15.23 -30.76
CA LEU A 150 0.72 -16.21 -31.31
C LEU A 150 0.30 -17.23 -30.25
N GLU A 151 -0.66 -18.11 -30.53
CA GLU A 151 -0.99 -19.19 -29.60
C GLU A 151 0.25 -20.07 -29.31
N GLY A 152 0.45 -20.44 -28.05
CA GLY A 152 1.64 -21.16 -27.59
C GLY A 152 1.25 -22.50 -26.99
N PRO A 153 0.88 -23.51 -27.80
CA PRO A 153 0.41 -24.80 -27.29
C PRO A 153 1.51 -25.56 -26.53
N TYR A 154 2.78 -25.35 -26.87
CA TYR A 154 3.91 -26.09 -26.31
C TYR A 154 4.79 -25.23 -25.40
N ARG A 155 5.43 -25.89 -24.42
CA ARG A 155 6.35 -25.27 -23.46
C ARG A 155 7.65 -26.05 -23.42
N ASP A 156 8.77 -25.34 -23.45
CA ASP A 156 10.10 -25.95 -23.32
C ASP A 156 10.39 -26.29 -21.84
N PRO A 157 10.78 -27.55 -21.51
CA PRO A 157 11.15 -27.93 -20.15
C PRO A 157 12.44 -27.26 -19.64
N LYS A 158 13.34 -26.82 -20.53
CA LYS A 158 14.62 -26.20 -20.12
C LYS A 158 14.47 -24.73 -19.78
N THR A 159 13.85 -23.97 -20.69
CA THR A 159 13.70 -22.51 -20.52
C THR A 159 12.37 -22.12 -19.88
N GLY A 160 11.37 -23.00 -19.90
CA GLY A 160 10.02 -22.69 -19.43
C GLY A 160 9.25 -21.71 -20.34
N LEU A 161 9.80 -21.33 -21.49
CA LEU A 161 9.15 -20.46 -22.49
C LEU A 161 8.12 -21.24 -23.31
N ARG A 162 7.07 -20.55 -23.76
CA ARG A 162 6.02 -21.08 -24.63
C ARG A 162 6.32 -20.75 -26.08
N TYR A 163 6.13 -21.71 -26.98
CA TYR A 163 6.40 -21.57 -28.41
C TYR A 163 5.24 -22.10 -29.28
N HIS A 164 5.14 -21.56 -30.49
CA HIS A 164 4.17 -21.99 -31.52
C HIS A 164 4.85 -22.93 -32.51
N ASP A 165 5.89 -22.44 -33.19
CA ASP A 165 6.58 -23.15 -34.28
C ASP A 165 7.94 -23.70 -33.90
N LEU A 166 8.42 -24.66 -34.71
CA LEU A 166 9.79 -25.19 -34.64
C LEU A 166 10.86 -24.10 -34.82
N GLY A 167 10.60 -23.10 -35.68
CA GLY A 167 11.52 -21.98 -35.89
C GLY A 167 11.75 -21.16 -34.63
N VAL A 168 10.68 -20.92 -33.86
CA VAL A 168 10.74 -20.22 -32.57
C VAL A 168 11.47 -21.09 -31.54
N TYR A 169 11.26 -22.40 -31.55
CA TYR A 169 12.00 -23.31 -30.66
C TYR A 169 13.51 -23.27 -30.91
N ASN A 170 13.95 -23.30 -32.18
CA ASN A 170 15.37 -23.19 -32.53
C ASN A 170 15.97 -21.84 -32.11
N TYR A 171 15.19 -20.76 -32.22
CA TYR A 171 15.59 -19.44 -31.74
C TYR A 171 15.75 -19.43 -30.21
N ILE A 172 14.83 -20.05 -29.46
CA ILE A 172 14.89 -20.17 -28.00
C ILE A 172 16.16 -20.93 -27.55
N GLN A 173 16.55 -21.99 -28.25
CA GLN A 173 17.76 -22.76 -27.90
C GLN A 173 19.05 -21.93 -28.01
N ASN A 174 19.07 -20.91 -28.87
CA ASN A 174 20.22 -20.02 -29.07
C ASN A 174 20.18 -18.77 -28.18
N LEU A 175 19.15 -18.59 -27.36
CA LEU A 175 18.96 -17.40 -26.54
C LEU A 175 19.83 -17.42 -25.28
N ASN A 176 20.29 -16.24 -24.84
CA ASN A 176 21.01 -16.09 -23.58
C ASN A 176 20.05 -16.32 -22.39
N PRO A 177 20.45 -17.03 -21.31
CA PRO A 177 19.65 -17.14 -20.09
C PRO A 177 19.13 -15.80 -19.54
N ALA A 178 19.87 -14.70 -19.69
CA ALA A 178 19.40 -13.37 -19.27
C ALA A 178 18.16 -12.90 -20.06
N THR A 179 18.15 -13.13 -21.38
CA THR A 179 16.99 -12.82 -22.23
C THR A 179 15.81 -13.73 -21.94
N ILE A 180 16.05 -15.01 -21.63
CA ILE A 180 15.01 -15.95 -21.22
C ILE A 180 14.34 -15.47 -19.93
N GLN A 181 15.13 -15.03 -18.94
CA GLN A 181 14.60 -14.46 -17.70
C GLN A 181 13.81 -13.17 -17.95
N ALA A 182 14.25 -12.31 -18.86
CA ALA A 182 13.51 -11.11 -19.24
C ALA A 182 12.13 -11.48 -19.82
N HIS A 183 12.06 -12.43 -20.76
CA HIS A 183 10.79 -12.92 -21.31
C HIS A 183 9.90 -13.63 -20.27
N LEU A 184 10.48 -14.29 -19.27
CA LEU A 184 9.72 -14.89 -18.17
C LEU A 184 9.19 -13.83 -17.18
N SER A 185 9.95 -12.76 -16.97
CA SER A 185 9.58 -11.66 -16.06
C SER A 185 8.40 -10.85 -16.59
N THR A 186 8.31 -10.64 -17.91
CA THR A 186 7.15 -9.97 -18.53
C THR A 186 5.87 -10.79 -18.37
N ARG A 187 5.97 -12.13 -18.37
CA ARG A 187 4.85 -13.04 -18.06
C ARG A 187 4.60 -13.23 -16.56
N SER A 188 5.32 -12.51 -15.69
CA SER A 188 5.28 -12.66 -14.23
C SER A 188 5.43 -14.11 -13.72
N SER A 189 6.01 -14.99 -14.52
CA SER A 189 6.15 -16.44 -14.23
C SER A 189 7.61 -16.89 -14.23
N GLY A 190 8.53 -15.94 -14.38
CA GLY A 190 9.90 -16.08 -13.93
C GLY A 190 9.93 -15.98 -12.43
N ALA A 191 10.05 -17.13 -11.74
CA ALA A 191 10.59 -17.13 -10.40
C ALA A 191 12.03 -16.61 -10.51
N VAL A 192 12.22 -15.31 -10.29
CA VAL A 192 13.54 -14.78 -9.99
C VAL A 192 13.90 -15.41 -8.65
N VAL A 193 14.69 -16.48 -8.70
CA VAL A 193 15.35 -17.03 -7.52
C VAL A 193 16.34 -15.96 -7.07
N ILE A 194 15.89 -15.08 -6.18
CA ILE A 194 16.80 -14.27 -5.37
C ILE A 194 17.49 -15.28 -4.46
N LYS A 195 18.72 -15.64 -4.82
CA LYS A 195 19.64 -16.41 -3.98
C LYS A 195 20.56 -15.45 -3.26
#